data_AF-A0A542UE82-F1
#
_entry.id   AF-A0A542UE82-F1
#
_cell.length_a   1.000
_cell.length_b   1.000
_cell.length_c   1.000
_cell.angle_alpha   90.00
_cell.angle_beta   90.00
_cell.angle_gamma   90.00
#
_symmetry.space_group_name_H-M   'P 1'
#
loop_
_entity.id
_entity.type
_entity.pdbx_description
1 polymer ?
#
loop_
_entity_poly.entity_id
_entity_poly.type
_entity_poly.pdbx_seq_one_letter_code
_entity_poly.pdbx_strand_id
1 'polypeptide(L)'
;MAGSVPTVSTVPLPRRPLDPDVPDTGDLLAGPDARVRHWYENDLGWATVPGRPLRLLTGVRFDVLDVPAEAGAGALRHLVPGSPVALRGDRMELLVAAGSAEELPGLLDWLEWSAVALDLRVLGAGDAIQAPVPPANVSGRAGWAGSVQGAAVWLRPPGPKGEAEASLPAMPAMGRAQGAPDLVRLLDTVAAGCHRVRLRRPRAGLPAACRRDQPLAFS
;
A
#
# COMPACT_ATOMS: atom_id res chain seq x y z
N MET A 1 -79.30 42.16 6.66
CA MET A 1 -77.88 41.81 6.92
C MET A 1 -77.30 41.27 5.63
N ALA A 2 -76.60 42.12 4.88
CA ALA A 2 -75.92 41.73 3.64
C ALA A 2 -74.48 41.33 4.01
N GLY A 3 -74.15 40.05 3.86
CA GLY A 3 -72.82 39.50 4.11
C GLY A 3 -72.04 39.38 2.81
N SER A 4 -70.86 40.01 2.79
CA SER A 4 -69.94 40.14 1.67
C SER A 4 -69.39 38.82 1.13
N VAL A 5 -69.23 38.74 -0.19
CA VAL A 5 -68.38 37.78 -0.90
C VAL A 5 -66.90 38.22 -0.82
N PRO A 6 -65.94 37.32 -0.53
CA PRO A 6 -64.53 37.63 -0.72
C PRO A 6 -64.11 37.32 -2.17
N THR A 7 -63.72 38.34 -2.92
CA THR A 7 -62.98 38.19 -4.17
C THR A 7 -61.53 37.82 -3.87
N VAL A 8 -61.16 36.56 -4.13
CA VAL A 8 -59.76 36.11 -4.09
C VAL A 8 -59.10 36.50 -5.41
N SER A 9 -58.29 37.55 -5.38
CA SER A 9 -57.38 37.91 -6.46
C SER A 9 -56.15 37.01 -6.36
N THR A 10 -56.17 35.85 -7.02
CA THR A 10 -54.98 35.01 -7.16
C THR A 10 -54.21 35.45 -8.40
N VAL A 11 -53.30 36.40 -8.21
CA VAL A 11 -52.29 36.77 -9.21
C VAL A 11 -51.33 35.58 -9.36
N PRO A 12 -51.04 35.09 -10.59
CA PRO A 12 -50.04 34.04 -10.77
C PRO A 12 -48.65 34.58 -10.40
N LEU A 13 -47.91 33.85 -9.56
CA LEU A 13 -46.52 34.19 -9.21
C LEU A 13 -45.65 34.28 -10.48
N PRO A 14 -44.69 35.21 -10.53
CA PRO A 14 -43.73 35.26 -11.63
C PRO A 14 -42.95 33.95 -11.67
N ARG A 15 -42.92 33.31 -12.84
CA ARG A 15 -42.10 32.13 -13.09
C ARG A 15 -40.64 32.49 -12.84
N ARG A 16 -40.03 31.81 -11.88
CA ARG A 16 -38.59 31.85 -11.62
C ARG A 16 -37.86 31.46 -12.92
N PRO A 17 -36.87 32.22 -13.40
CA PRO A 17 -36.04 31.77 -14.51
C PRO A 17 -35.39 30.43 -14.15
N LEU A 18 -35.38 29.48 -15.08
CA LEU A 18 -34.45 28.34 -14.99
C LEU A 18 -33.04 28.94 -14.98
N ASP A 19 -32.29 28.72 -13.90
CA ASP A 19 -30.85 28.94 -13.91
C ASP A 19 -30.23 28.00 -14.96
N PRO A 20 -29.46 28.52 -15.93
CA PRO A 20 -28.67 27.68 -16.82
C PRO A 20 -27.52 27.05 -16.02
N ASP A 21 -27.47 25.72 -16.02
CA ASP A 21 -26.33 24.88 -15.66
C ASP A 21 -25.39 25.47 -14.60
N VAL A 22 -25.79 25.39 -13.34
CA VAL A 22 -24.79 25.33 -12.27
C VAL A 22 -24.11 23.97 -12.43
N PRO A 23 -22.82 23.90 -12.84
CA PRO A 23 -22.11 22.63 -12.83
C PRO A 23 -22.18 22.07 -11.42
N ASP A 24 -22.56 20.81 -11.30
CA ASP A 24 -22.73 20.08 -10.05
C ASP A 24 -21.50 20.30 -9.14
N THR A 25 -21.62 21.25 -8.20
CA THR A 25 -20.49 21.71 -7.36
C THR A 25 -20.00 20.60 -6.42
N GLY A 26 -20.76 19.50 -6.31
CA GLY A 26 -20.37 18.31 -5.56
C GLY A 26 -19.11 17.63 -6.13
N ASP A 27 -18.94 17.63 -7.45
CA ASP A 27 -17.84 16.90 -8.10
C ASP A 27 -16.52 17.70 -8.11
N LEU A 28 -16.62 19.03 -8.00
CA LEU A 28 -15.47 19.95 -7.88
C LEU A 28 -14.94 20.06 -6.43
N LEU A 29 -15.74 19.70 -5.42
CA LEU A 29 -15.33 19.63 -4.00
C LEU A 29 -14.74 18.27 -3.61
N ALA A 30 -14.97 17.22 -4.41
CA ALA A 30 -14.21 15.99 -4.33
C ALA A 30 -12.78 16.26 -4.82
N GLY A 31 -11.96 16.81 -3.92
CA GLY A 31 -10.53 17.00 -4.18
C GLY A 31 -9.86 15.70 -4.64
N PRO A 32 -8.67 15.76 -5.25
CA PRO A 32 -7.95 14.57 -5.72
C PRO A 32 -7.93 13.45 -4.68
N ASP A 33 -7.75 13.78 -3.39
CA ASP A 33 -7.84 12.87 -2.22
C ASP A 33 -9.11 12.00 -2.19
N ALA A 34 -10.27 12.57 -2.52
CA ALA A 34 -11.55 11.89 -2.50
C ALA A 34 -11.69 10.91 -3.66
N ARG A 35 -11.21 11.27 -4.86
CA ARG A 35 -11.21 10.36 -6.03
C ARG A 35 -10.31 9.15 -5.81
N VAL A 36 -9.14 9.35 -5.20
CA VAL A 36 -8.22 8.24 -4.90
C VAL A 36 -8.76 7.35 -3.79
N ARG A 37 -9.36 7.92 -2.74
CA ARG A 37 -10.07 7.12 -1.74
C ARG A 37 -11.18 6.29 -2.40
N HIS A 38 -11.99 6.92 -3.25
CA HIS A 38 -13.05 6.23 -3.98
C HIS A 38 -12.50 5.05 -4.80
N TRP A 39 -11.40 5.23 -5.52
CA TRP A 39 -10.78 4.16 -6.30
C TRP A 39 -10.32 2.99 -5.42
N TYR A 40 -9.64 3.27 -4.30
CA TYR A 40 -9.23 2.22 -3.37
C TYR A 40 -10.42 1.46 -2.79
N GLU A 41 -11.45 2.17 -2.34
CA GLU A 41 -12.61 1.57 -1.66
C GLU A 41 -13.58 0.87 -2.62
N ASN A 42 -13.78 1.41 -3.83
CA ASN A 42 -14.84 0.96 -4.74
C ASN A 42 -14.31 0.13 -5.91
N ASP A 43 -13.16 0.49 -6.49
CA ASP A 43 -12.59 -0.27 -7.62
C ASP A 43 -11.74 -1.46 -7.15
N LEU A 44 -10.99 -1.28 -6.06
CA LEU A 44 -10.16 -2.33 -5.48
C LEU A 44 -10.81 -3.04 -4.29
N GLY A 45 -11.78 -2.42 -3.62
CA GLY A 45 -12.43 -2.99 -2.43
C GLY A 45 -11.53 -2.98 -1.19
N TRP A 46 -10.53 -2.10 -1.14
CA TRP A 46 -9.54 -2.02 -0.07
C TRP A 46 -9.93 -0.95 0.94
N ALA A 47 -9.94 -1.31 2.22
CA ALA A 47 -10.31 -0.40 3.29
C ALA A 47 -9.23 0.69 3.49
N THR A 48 -9.66 1.95 3.49
CA THR A 48 -8.77 3.08 3.74
C THR A 48 -8.95 3.64 5.15
N VAL A 49 -7.87 4.16 5.73
CA VAL A 49 -7.92 4.97 6.95
C VAL A 49 -7.80 6.44 6.55
N PRO A 50 -8.70 7.32 7.00
CA PRO A 50 -8.58 8.75 6.74
C PRO A 50 -7.26 9.28 7.34
N GLY A 51 -6.51 10.01 6.54
CA GLY A 51 -5.21 10.56 6.91
C GLY A 51 -4.57 11.30 5.74
N ARG A 52 -3.55 12.12 6.04
CA ARG A 52 -2.67 12.74 5.06
C ARG A 52 -1.23 12.37 5.42
N PRO A 53 -0.58 11.44 4.69
CA PRO A 53 -1.07 10.73 3.51
C PRO A 53 -2.18 9.70 3.82
N LEU A 54 -3.00 9.37 2.81
CA LEU A 54 -4.02 8.30 2.89
C LEU A 54 -3.33 6.98 3.24
N ARG A 55 -3.99 6.10 4.01
CA ARG A 55 -3.44 4.80 4.39
C ARG A 55 -4.41 3.67 4.04
N LEU A 56 -3.87 2.49 3.77
CA LEU A 56 -4.62 1.26 3.47
C LEU A 56 -4.48 0.28 4.63
N LEU A 57 -5.58 -0.31 5.08
CA LEU A 57 -5.55 -1.33 6.13
C LEU A 57 -5.02 -2.65 5.58
N THR A 58 -4.09 -3.26 6.31
CA THR A 58 -3.59 -4.62 6.04
C THR A 58 -4.31 -5.67 6.90
N GLY A 59 -4.21 -6.93 6.50
CA GLY A 59 -4.87 -8.09 7.11
C GLY A 59 -6.37 -8.18 6.96
N VAL A 60 -6.96 -7.33 6.11
CA VAL A 60 -8.37 -7.49 5.69
C VAL A 60 -8.46 -8.21 4.35
N ARG A 61 -7.75 -7.70 3.34
CA ARG A 61 -7.70 -8.28 1.97
C ARG A 61 -6.32 -8.78 1.58
N PHE A 62 -5.28 -8.19 2.16
CA PHE A 62 -3.89 -8.52 1.90
C PHE A 62 -3.04 -8.19 3.13
N ASP A 63 -1.95 -8.91 3.30
CA ASP A 63 -0.85 -8.53 4.19
C ASP A 63 0.28 -7.93 3.35
N VAL A 64 1.24 -7.27 4.00
CA VAL A 64 2.36 -6.63 3.30
C VAL A 64 3.69 -7.08 3.88
N LEU A 65 4.60 -7.44 2.99
CA LEU A 65 5.99 -7.68 3.29
C LEU A 65 6.82 -6.45 2.90
N ASP A 66 7.25 -5.68 3.90
CA ASP A 66 8.10 -4.50 3.75
C ASP A 66 9.58 -4.90 3.89
N VAL A 67 10.34 -4.72 2.81
CA VAL A 67 11.73 -5.19 2.67
C VAL A 67 12.60 -4.12 2.01
N PRO A 68 13.94 -4.19 2.08
CA PRO A 68 14.80 -3.30 1.30
C PRO A 68 14.54 -3.50 -0.20
N ALA A 69 14.46 -2.42 -0.96
CA ALA A 69 14.14 -2.47 -2.38
C ALA A 69 15.10 -3.36 -3.18
N GLU A 70 16.39 -3.36 -2.81
CA GLU A 70 17.41 -4.24 -3.39
C GLU A 70 17.11 -5.73 -3.15
N ALA A 71 16.59 -6.08 -1.96
CA ALA A 71 16.22 -7.45 -1.63
C ALA A 71 14.92 -7.87 -2.34
N GLY A 72 13.92 -6.98 -2.33
CA GLY A 72 12.62 -7.21 -2.97
C GLY A 72 12.71 -7.35 -4.49
N ALA A 73 13.62 -6.63 -5.15
CA ALA A 73 13.81 -6.69 -6.61
C ALA A 73 14.09 -8.12 -7.12
N GLY A 74 14.88 -8.90 -6.37
CA GLY A 74 15.12 -10.30 -6.71
C GLY A 74 13.84 -11.14 -6.57
N ALA A 75 13.03 -10.87 -5.56
CA ALA A 75 11.81 -11.61 -5.24
C ALA A 75 10.70 -11.45 -6.30
N LEU A 76 10.73 -10.36 -7.08
CA LEU A 76 9.75 -10.09 -8.15
C LEU A 76 9.65 -11.19 -9.22
N ARG A 77 10.70 -12.02 -9.38
CA ARG A 77 10.71 -13.16 -10.32
C ARG A 77 9.78 -14.29 -9.91
N HIS A 78 9.43 -14.35 -8.62
CA HIS A 78 8.52 -15.35 -8.07
C HIS A 78 7.08 -14.84 -8.02
N LEU A 79 6.86 -13.57 -8.34
CA LEU A 79 5.54 -12.97 -8.42
C LEU A 79 5.00 -13.06 -9.83
N VAL A 80 3.69 -13.25 -9.95
CA VAL A 80 3.04 -13.14 -11.26
C VAL A 80 3.04 -11.67 -11.72
N PRO A 81 3.00 -11.39 -13.03
CA PRO A 81 3.01 -10.02 -13.54
C PRO A 81 1.89 -9.12 -12.98
N GLY A 82 0.76 -9.71 -12.56
CA GLY A 82 -0.37 -9.02 -11.94
C GLY A 82 -0.27 -8.83 -10.42
N SER A 83 0.78 -9.33 -9.76
CA SER A 83 0.96 -9.13 -8.32
C SER A 83 1.28 -7.66 -8.03
N PRO A 84 0.47 -6.98 -7.20
CA PRO A 84 0.71 -5.58 -6.87
C PRO A 84 1.97 -5.41 -6.01
N VAL A 85 2.80 -4.43 -6.39
CA VAL A 85 4.04 -4.10 -5.69
C VAL A 85 4.18 -2.60 -5.61
N ALA A 86 4.44 -2.08 -4.40
CA ALA A 86 4.72 -0.67 -4.17
C ALA A 86 6.17 -0.44 -3.74
N LEU A 87 6.69 0.75 -4.04
CA LEU A 87 8.01 1.22 -3.63
C LEU A 87 7.84 2.49 -2.80
N ARG A 88 8.43 2.51 -1.60
CA ARG A 88 8.43 3.63 -0.67
C ARG A 88 9.87 3.96 -0.29
N GLY A 89 10.46 4.94 -0.98
CA GLY A 89 11.87 5.30 -0.78
C GLY A 89 12.80 4.14 -1.15
N ASP A 90 13.59 3.65 -0.18
CA ASP A 90 14.50 2.50 -0.31
C ASP A 90 13.85 1.16 0.10
N ARG A 91 12.54 1.17 0.36
CA ARG A 91 11.75 0.02 0.78
C ARG A 91 10.78 -0.41 -0.31
N MET A 92 10.57 -1.71 -0.43
CA MET A 92 9.59 -2.33 -1.31
C MET A 92 8.53 -3.03 -0.47
N GLU A 93 7.28 -2.76 -0.80
CA GLU A 93 6.09 -3.29 -0.15
C GLU A 93 5.45 -4.31 -1.10
N LEU A 94 5.69 -5.59 -0.81
CA LEU A 94 5.15 -6.72 -1.56
C LEU A 94 3.83 -7.15 -0.92
N LEU A 95 2.73 -7.09 -1.66
CA LEU A 95 1.45 -7.53 -1.15
C LEU A 95 1.39 -9.07 -1.21
N VAL A 96 0.94 -9.69 -0.13
CA VAL A 96 0.75 -11.13 0.02
C VAL A 96 -0.67 -11.41 0.53
N ALA A 97 -1.14 -12.65 0.41
CA ALA A 97 -2.49 -13.01 0.81
C ALA A 97 -2.73 -12.71 2.29
N ALA A 98 -3.95 -12.25 2.64
CA ALA A 98 -4.32 -12.00 4.03
C ALA A 98 -4.13 -13.26 4.90
N GLY A 99 -3.62 -13.09 6.11
CA GLY A 99 -3.26 -14.17 7.03
C GLY A 99 -1.83 -14.68 6.86
N SER A 100 -1.12 -14.30 5.79
CA SER A 100 0.31 -14.65 5.61
C SER A 100 1.18 -14.08 6.73
N ALA A 101 0.77 -12.96 7.33
CA ALA A 101 1.51 -12.32 8.41
C ALA A 101 1.64 -13.19 9.66
N GLU A 102 0.64 -14.02 9.96
CA GLU A 102 0.61 -14.92 11.11
C GLU A 102 1.48 -16.16 10.90
N GLU A 103 1.56 -16.64 9.65
CA GLU A 103 2.34 -17.82 9.25
C GLU A 103 3.83 -17.51 9.06
N LEU A 104 4.14 -16.26 8.72
CA LEU A 104 5.46 -15.79 8.34
C LEU A 104 6.57 -16.09 9.38
N PRO A 105 6.37 -15.87 10.70
CA PRO A 105 7.35 -16.22 11.71
C PRO A 105 7.67 -17.72 11.73
N GLY A 106 6.67 -18.58 11.61
CA GLY A 106 6.84 -20.04 11.56
C GLY A 106 7.57 -20.50 10.30
N LEU A 107 7.29 -19.87 9.15
CA LEU A 107 8.01 -20.13 7.91
C LEU A 107 9.48 -19.70 7.99
N LEU A 108 9.77 -18.53 8.55
CA LEU A 108 11.14 -18.07 8.74
C LEU A 108 11.92 -18.98 9.69
N ASP A 109 11.26 -19.52 10.70
CA ASP A 109 11.88 -20.51 11.60
C ASP A 109 12.17 -21.83 10.88
N TRP A 110 11.20 -22.37 10.14
CA TRP A 110 11.37 -23.58 9.35
C TRP A 110 12.47 -23.45 8.29
N LEU A 111 12.62 -22.26 7.69
CA LEU A 111 13.70 -21.94 6.75
C LEU A 111 15.03 -21.61 7.43
N GLU A 112 15.13 -21.72 8.76
CA GLU A 112 16.32 -21.41 9.56
C GLU A 112 16.78 -19.94 9.50
N TRP A 113 15.89 -19.04 9.06
CA TRP A 113 16.14 -17.61 8.99
C TRP A 113 15.80 -16.87 10.30
N SER A 114 15.10 -17.51 11.25
CA SER A 114 14.65 -16.89 12.52
C SER A 114 15.80 -16.36 13.40
N ALA A 115 16.98 -16.99 13.37
CA ALA A 115 18.17 -16.56 14.09
C ALA A 115 18.90 -15.37 13.42
N VAL A 116 18.55 -15.04 12.18
CA VAL A 116 19.19 -13.97 11.40
C VAL A 116 18.40 -12.67 11.57
N ALA A 117 19.08 -11.60 11.97
CA ALA A 117 18.48 -10.26 12.00
C ALA A 117 18.28 -9.74 10.56
N LEU A 118 17.14 -10.09 9.96
CA LEU A 118 16.72 -9.66 8.64
C LEU A 118 16.04 -8.29 8.72
N ASP A 119 16.31 -7.42 7.74
CA ASP A 119 15.65 -6.11 7.60
C ASP A 119 14.25 -6.28 6.95
N LEU A 120 13.46 -7.21 7.45
CA LEU A 120 12.16 -7.62 6.92
C LEU A 120 11.08 -7.26 7.94
N ARG A 121 10.00 -6.62 7.49
CA ARG A 121 8.84 -6.29 8.30
C ARG A 121 7.58 -6.86 7.67
N VAL A 122 6.70 -7.34 8.52
CA VAL A 122 5.44 -7.94 8.13
C VAL A 122 4.34 -7.07 8.71
N LEU A 123 3.41 -6.64 7.87
CA LEU A 123 2.26 -5.82 8.24
C LEU A 123 1.01 -6.65 8.00
N GLY A 124 0.34 -7.00 9.11
CA GLY A 124 -0.79 -7.91 9.13
C GLY A 124 -2.09 -7.22 9.53
N ALA A 125 -2.99 -7.97 10.18
CA ALA A 125 -4.26 -7.43 10.65
C ALA A 125 -4.07 -6.28 11.64
N GLY A 126 -4.72 -5.15 11.35
CA GLY A 126 -4.69 -3.95 12.19
C GLY A 126 -3.54 -2.98 11.90
N ASP A 127 -2.58 -3.38 11.06
CA ASP A 127 -1.57 -2.47 10.53
C ASP A 127 -2.13 -1.66 9.33
N ALA A 128 -1.35 -0.67 8.90
CA ALA A 128 -1.67 0.11 7.72
C ALA A 128 -0.43 0.57 6.96
N ILE A 129 -0.49 0.52 5.63
CA ILE A 129 0.54 1.09 4.75
C ILE A 129 0.13 2.48 4.26
N GLN A 130 1.10 3.28 3.84
CA GLN A 130 0.80 4.49 3.07
C GLN A 130 0.17 4.07 1.75
N ALA A 131 -1.00 4.62 1.41
CA ALA A 131 -1.66 4.35 0.15
C ALA A 131 -0.74 4.78 -1.00
N PRO A 132 -0.30 3.86 -1.88
CA PRO A 132 0.58 4.23 -2.96
C PRO A 132 -0.11 5.19 -3.93
N VAL A 133 0.66 6.04 -4.61
CA VAL A 133 0.08 6.98 -5.57
C VAL A 133 -0.56 6.18 -6.72
N PRO A 134 -1.88 6.29 -6.95
CA PRO A 134 -2.54 5.55 -8.00
C PRO A 134 -2.14 6.10 -9.37
N PRO A 135 -2.26 5.29 -10.44
CA PRO A 135 -1.80 5.68 -11.77
C PRO A 135 -2.50 6.96 -12.26
N ALA A 136 -1.83 7.69 -13.16
CA ALA A 136 -2.20 9.05 -13.55
C ALA A 136 -3.61 9.17 -14.18
N ASN A 137 -4.17 8.07 -14.68
CA ASN A 137 -5.55 7.99 -15.16
C ASN A 137 -6.59 8.07 -14.03
N VAL A 138 -6.21 7.72 -12.80
CA VAL A 138 -7.05 7.75 -11.60
C VAL A 138 -6.84 9.05 -10.80
N SER A 139 -5.58 9.46 -10.61
CA SER A 139 -5.23 10.63 -9.79
C SER A 139 -5.45 11.99 -10.48
N GLY A 140 -5.63 11.99 -11.81
CA GLY A 140 -5.69 13.21 -12.62
C GLY A 140 -4.30 13.84 -12.78
N ARG A 141 -3.96 14.21 -14.02
CA ARG A 141 -2.60 14.49 -14.54
C ARG A 141 -1.72 15.54 -13.83
N ALA A 142 -2.09 16.15 -12.70
CA ALA A 142 -1.28 17.23 -12.10
C ALA A 142 -1.37 17.42 -10.58
N GLY A 143 -2.07 16.58 -9.81
CA GLY A 143 -2.39 16.92 -8.41
C GLY A 143 -1.59 16.20 -7.31
N TRP A 144 -1.18 14.95 -7.53
CA TRP A 144 -0.67 14.08 -6.43
C TRP A 144 0.84 13.85 -6.47
N ALA A 145 1.45 13.91 -7.66
CA ALA A 145 2.87 13.60 -7.85
C ALA A 145 3.83 14.63 -7.22
N GLY A 146 3.32 15.69 -6.59
CA GLY A 146 4.06 16.93 -6.35
C GLY A 146 4.53 17.24 -4.92
N SER A 147 4.33 16.42 -3.88
CA SER A 147 4.64 16.95 -2.53
C SER A 147 5.19 16.03 -1.44
N VAL A 148 5.60 14.80 -1.72
CA VAL A 148 6.28 14.02 -0.66
C VAL A 148 7.38 13.16 -1.26
N GLN A 149 8.62 13.67 -1.14
CA GLN A 149 9.82 12.86 -1.29
C GLN A 149 9.65 11.60 -0.43
N GLY A 150 9.60 10.42 -1.06
CA GLY A 150 9.41 9.14 -0.35
C GLY A 150 7.96 8.66 -0.20
N ALA A 151 6.99 9.26 -0.89
CA ALA A 151 5.65 8.67 -0.99
C ALA A 151 5.70 7.29 -1.67
N ALA A 152 4.90 6.34 -1.19
CA ALA A 152 4.74 5.04 -1.81
C ALA A 152 4.18 5.19 -3.25
N VAL A 153 4.77 4.50 -4.23
CA VAL A 153 4.32 4.47 -5.63
C VAL A 153 4.17 3.04 -6.12
N TRP A 154 3.18 2.78 -6.98
CA TRP A 154 3.03 1.47 -7.58
C TRP A 154 4.15 1.20 -8.59
N LEU A 155 4.94 0.14 -8.37
CA LEU A 155 5.82 -0.45 -9.38
C LEU A 155 5.04 -1.37 -10.33
N ARG A 156 4.10 -2.12 -9.78
CA ARG A 156 3.12 -2.93 -10.51
C ARG A 156 1.75 -2.58 -9.94
N PRO A 157 0.89 -1.85 -10.68
CA PRO A 157 -0.42 -1.48 -10.19
C PRO A 157 -1.32 -2.71 -10.08
N PRO A 158 -2.23 -2.76 -9.09
CA PRO A 158 -3.22 -3.84 -9.00
C PRO A 158 -4.16 -3.83 -10.21
N GLY A 159 -4.55 -5.03 -10.65
CA GLY A 159 -5.64 -5.21 -11.61
C GLY A 159 -7.00 -4.81 -11.00
N PRO A 160 -7.98 -4.41 -11.83
CA PRO A 160 -9.31 -4.03 -11.35
C PRO A 160 -10.04 -5.22 -10.71
N LYS A 161 -10.85 -4.96 -9.67
CA LYS A 161 -11.79 -5.90 -9.04
C LYS A 161 -11.25 -7.28 -8.67
N GLY A 162 -10.61 -7.41 -7.50
CA GLY A 162 -10.32 -8.72 -6.87
C GLY A 162 -9.29 -9.62 -7.58
N GLU A 163 -8.92 -9.31 -8.82
CA GLU A 163 -7.83 -9.96 -9.55
C GLU A 163 -6.47 -9.76 -8.86
N ALA A 164 -6.33 -8.63 -8.16
CA ALA A 164 -5.17 -8.34 -7.33
C ALA A 164 -4.99 -9.41 -6.24
N GLU A 165 -6.06 -9.78 -5.54
CA GLU A 165 -6.06 -10.79 -4.46
C GLU A 165 -5.73 -12.19 -5.01
N ALA A 166 -6.29 -12.55 -6.17
CA ALA A 166 -5.99 -13.81 -6.85
C ALA A 166 -4.53 -13.93 -7.32
N SER A 167 -3.84 -12.80 -7.47
CA SER A 167 -2.44 -12.72 -7.89
C SER A 167 -1.46 -12.64 -6.71
N LEU A 168 -1.96 -12.65 -5.46
CA LEU A 168 -1.12 -12.55 -4.27
C LEU A 168 -0.45 -13.89 -3.95
N PRO A 169 0.82 -13.87 -3.54
CA PRO A 169 1.47 -15.03 -2.95
C PRO A 169 0.72 -15.51 -1.72
N ALA A 170 0.43 -16.80 -1.68
CA ALA A 170 -0.26 -17.45 -0.58
C ALA A 170 0.49 -18.72 -0.20
N MET A 171 0.18 -19.25 0.98
CA MET A 171 0.60 -20.59 1.36
C MET A 171 0.08 -21.61 0.34
N PRO A 172 0.87 -22.64 -0.03
CA PRO A 172 0.36 -23.74 -0.82
C PRO A 172 -0.72 -24.46 -0.02
N ALA A 173 -1.99 -24.15 -0.30
CA ALA A 173 -3.11 -24.90 0.24
C ALA A 173 -3.04 -26.31 -0.37
N MET A 174 -3.13 -27.33 0.49
CA MET A 174 -3.22 -28.72 0.05
C MET A 174 -4.44 -28.87 -0.89
N GLY A 175 -4.23 -28.84 -2.21
CA GLY A 175 -5.25 -29.12 -3.20
C GLY A 175 -5.85 -27.97 -4.02
N ARG A 176 -5.27 -26.76 -4.13
CA ARG A 176 -5.71 -25.80 -5.19
C ARG A 176 -4.61 -24.98 -5.88
N ALA A 177 -4.83 -24.88 -7.20
CA ALA A 177 -4.27 -24.02 -8.24
C ALA A 177 -2.75 -23.98 -8.43
N GLN A 178 -2.31 -24.72 -9.46
CA GLN A 178 -0.98 -24.78 -10.09
C GLN A 178 -0.46 -23.43 -10.64
N GLY A 179 -0.88 -22.28 -10.11
CA GLY A 179 -0.62 -20.95 -10.71
C GLY A 179 -0.52 -19.77 -9.74
N ALA A 180 -0.72 -19.95 -8.43
CA ALA A 180 -0.45 -18.90 -7.45
C ALA A 180 1.05 -18.88 -7.10
N PRO A 181 1.67 -17.70 -6.93
CA PRO A 181 3.07 -17.60 -6.56
C PRO A 181 3.32 -18.21 -5.16
N ASP A 182 4.35 -19.04 -5.03
CA ASP A 182 4.69 -19.75 -3.79
C ASP A 182 5.33 -18.81 -2.76
N LEU A 183 4.61 -18.59 -1.65
CA LEU A 183 5.07 -17.76 -0.54
C LEU A 183 6.43 -18.24 0.00
N VAL A 184 6.69 -19.55 0.06
CA VAL A 184 7.95 -20.08 0.59
C VAL A 184 9.14 -19.63 -0.26
N ARG A 185 9.05 -19.75 -1.59
CA ARG A 185 10.12 -19.33 -2.52
C ARG A 185 10.32 -17.82 -2.52
N LEU A 186 9.23 -17.07 -2.37
CA LEU A 186 9.28 -15.63 -2.20
C LEU A 186 10.06 -15.28 -0.92
N LEU A 187 9.68 -15.85 0.21
CA LEU A 187 10.27 -15.58 1.52
C LEU A 187 11.75 -15.96 1.58
N ASP A 188 12.12 -17.15 1.11
CA ASP A 188 13.53 -17.56 1.07
C ASP A 188 14.38 -16.60 0.22
N THR A 189 13.85 -16.17 -0.93
CA THR A 189 14.54 -15.21 -1.80
C THR A 189 14.69 -13.84 -1.15
N VAL A 190 13.64 -13.35 -0.51
CA VAL A 190 13.66 -12.08 0.22
C VAL A 190 14.64 -12.17 1.38
N ALA A 191 14.59 -13.24 2.18
CA ALA A 191 15.48 -13.44 3.32
C ALA A 191 16.95 -13.46 2.88
N ALA A 192 17.27 -14.23 1.84
CA ALA A 192 18.61 -14.26 1.26
C ALA A 192 19.04 -12.89 0.70
N GLY A 193 18.10 -12.12 0.12
CA GLY A 193 18.33 -10.75 -0.34
C GLY A 193 18.64 -9.80 0.82
N CYS A 194 17.80 -9.78 1.85
CA CYS A 194 17.97 -8.99 3.07
C CYS A 194 19.31 -9.30 3.75
N HIS A 195 19.66 -10.59 3.83
CA HIS A 195 20.95 -11.02 4.36
C HIS A 195 22.12 -10.46 3.54
N ARG A 196 22.05 -10.53 2.20
CA ARG A 196 23.08 -9.96 1.31
C ARG A 196 23.20 -8.44 1.45
N VAL A 197 22.09 -7.71 1.48
CA VAL A 197 22.09 -6.25 1.70
C VAL A 197 22.76 -5.92 3.02
N ARG A 198 22.44 -6.67 4.09
CA ARG A 198 23.07 -6.50 5.40
C ARG A 198 24.58 -6.76 5.36
N LEU A 199 25.03 -7.80 4.66
CA LEU A 199 26.47 -8.09 4.53
C LEU A 199 27.22 -7.01 3.73
N ARG A 200 26.54 -6.35 2.79
CA ARG A 200 27.11 -5.29 1.95
C ARG A 200 27.10 -3.92 2.62
N ARG A 201 26.19 -3.68 3.58
CA ARG A 201 26.21 -2.45 4.36
C ARG A 201 27.54 -2.41 5.12
N PRO A 202 28.42 -1.43 4.87
CA PRO A 202 29.59 -1.25 5.72
C PRO A 202 29.09 -1.13 7.15
N ARG A 203 29.75 -1.84 8.08
CA ARG A 203 29.39 -1.83 9.49
C ARG A 203 29.62 -0.44 10.06
N ALA A 204 28.69 0.47 9.81
CA ALA A 204 28.65 1.80 10.39
C ALA A 204 28.27 1.61 11.85
N GLY A 205 29.28 1.60 12.73
CA GLY A 205 29.10 1.47 14.17
C GLY A 205 29.59 0.16 14.76
N LEU A 206 30.90 -0.09 14.69
CA LEU A 206 31.59 -0.24 15.97
C LEU A 206 32.17 1.14 16.28
N PRO A 207 31.88 1.77 17.43
CA PRO A 207 32.70 2.89 17.85
C PRO A 207 34.13 2.38 17.88
N ALA A 208 35.03 3.10 17.20
CA ALA A 208 36.45 2.92 17.37
C ALA A 208 36.80 3.34 18.81
N ALA A 209 36.46 2.51 19.78
CA ALA A 209 36.97 2.61 21.13
C ALA A 209 38.47 2.26 21.03
N CYS A 210 39.28 3.32 21.04
CA CYS A 210 40.71 3.36 21.31
C CYS A 210 41.50 2.09 20.98
N ARG A 211 41.85 1.91 19.70
CA ARG A 211 43.10 1.22 19.34
C ARG A 211 44.27 2.21 19.55
N ARG A 212 44.51 2.55 20.81
CA ARG A 212 45.67 3.23 21.43
C ARG A 212 45.58 2.75 22.89
N ASP A 213 46.34 1.79 23.40
CA ASP A 213 47.76 1.53 23.29
C ASP A 213 48.05 0.02 23.41
N GLN A 214 48.88 -0.52 22.52
CA GLN A 214 49.66 -1.72 22.81
C GLN A 214 51.13 -1.28 22.87
N PRO A 215 51.71 -1.07 24.07
CA PRO A 215 53.15 -0.97 24.17
C PRO A 215 53.73 -2.37 23.95
N LEU A 216 54.54 -2.49 22.90
CA LEU A 216 55.42 -3.63 22.70
C LEU A 216 56.40 -3.69 23.88
N ALA A 217 56.19 -4.65 24.78
CA ALA A 217 57.21 -5.06 25.75
C ALA A 217 57.79 -6.39 25.28
N PHE A 218 58.83 -6.30 24.45
CA PHE A 218 59.85 -7.34 24.30
C PHE A 218 61.15 -6.77 24.86
N SER A 219 61.52 -7.19 26.07
CA SER A 219 62.89 -7.42 26.57
C SER A 219 62.79 -7.97 27.98
#